data_AF-A0A2S7MWJ4-F1
#
_entry.id   AF-A0A2S7MWJ4-F1
#
_cell.length_a   1.000
_cell.length_b   1.000
_cell.length_c   1.000
_cell.angle_alpha   90.00
_cell.angle_beta   90.00
_cell.angle_gamma   90.00
#
_symmetry.space_group_name_H-M   'P 1'
#
loop_
_entity.id
_entity.type
_entity.pdbx_description
1 polymer ?
#
loop_
_entity_poly.entity_id
_entity_poly.type
_entity_poly.pdbx_seq_one_letter_code
_entity_poly.pdbx_strand_id
1 'polypeptide(L)'
;MRKSLLHNERGNITLFLLGMISIMFILFMVIINFAKVYAVKEKSFTTSQQASLSATAEFYERIWDVVAEFDEIDEENLPPEPDPDEENPPDVNPITKVKIKVKVSLKEDELRARYGSEKSENEIHIDAIDEVLADELNAGLGKRRLRQVLTEQYESRIKPAVIDKARNVILANGGKLEQAEIALFHDDRIYIKAANEFKGQGKYLDGFKEKVFQTGAGPEIGFISEMGISDEMISLSDERDAGVIWID
;
A
#
# COMPACT_ATOMS: atom_id res chain seq x y z
N MET A 1 -40.80 -6.47 -77.70
CA MET A 1 -39.81 -5.48 -77.22
C MET A 1 -39.90 -5.40 -75.70
N ARG A 2 -39.03 -6.09 -74.95
CA ARG A 2 -38.74 -5.82 -73.53
C ARG A 2 -37.51 -6.64 -73.12
N LYS A 3 -36.33 -6.04 -73.29
CA LYS A 3 -35.05 -6.59 -72.83
C LYS A 3 -34.78 -6.08 -71.41
N SER A 4 -34.44 -7.02 -70.53
CA SER A 4 -33.59 -6.90 -69.34
C SER A 4 -33.81 -5.73 -68.37
N LEU A 5 -34.56 -5.98 -67.29
CA LEU A 5 -34.50 -5.19 -66.04
C LEU A 5 -33.93 -5.98 -64.84
N LEU A 6 -33.59 -7.26 -65.01
CA LEU A 6 -33.17 -8.15 -63.91
C LEU A 6 -31.65 -8.18 -63.65
N HIS A 7 -30.88 -7.18 -64.08
CA HIS A 7 -29.41 -7.21 -63.97
C HIS A 7 -28.82 -6.37 -62.82
N ASN A 8 -29.61 -5.94 -61.83
CA ASN A 8 -29.14 -4.95 -60.84
C ASN A 8 -29.24 -5.36 -59.35
N GLU A 9 -29.67 -6.58 -59.02
CA GLU A 9 -29.81 -6.99 -57.61
C GLU A 9 -28.48 -7.40 -56.96
N ARG A 10 -27.54 -7.98 -57.72
CA ARG A 10 -26.20 -8.34 -57.21
C ARG A 10 -25.37 -7.12 -56.84
N GLY A 11 -25.52 -5.99 -57.56
CA GLY A 11 -24.82 -4.74 -57.24
C GLY A 11 -25.27 -4.13 -55.92
N ASN A 12 -26.57 -4.20 -55.63
CA ASN A 12 -27.15 -3.71 -54.37
C ASN A 12 -26.70 -4.55 -53.17
N ILE A 13 -26.66 -5.88 -53.32
CA ILE A 13 -26.15 -6.79 -52.27
C ILE A 13 -24.66 -6.54 -52.01
N THR A 14 -23.84 -6.33 -53.05
CA THR A 14 -22.41 -6.02 -52.89
C THR A 14 -22.18 -4.68 -52.19
N LEU A 15 -22.93 -3.63 -52.54
CA LEU A 15 -22.86 -2.34 -51.87
C LEU A 15 -23.29 -2.43 -50.40
N PHE A 16 -24.35 -3.19 -50.12
CA PHE A 16 -24.80 -3.46 -48.76
C PHE A 16 -23.73 -4.22 -47.95
N LEU A 17 -23.12 -5.26 -48.54
CA LEU A 17 -22.05 -6.03 -47.89
C LEU A 17 -20.81 -5.17 -47.61
N LEU A 18 -20.42 -4.31 -48.56
CA LEU A 18 -19.30 -3.38 -48.40
C LEU A 18 -19.58 -2.32 -47.32
N GLY A 19 -20.83 -1.84 -47.25
CA GLY A 19 -21.29 -0.96 -46.19
C GLY A 19 -21.22 -1.62 -44.81
N MET A 20 -21.70 -2.87 -44.70
CA MET A 20 -21.61 -3.64 -43.45
C MET A 20 -20.15 -3.89 -43.04
N ILE A 21 -19.27 -4.26 -43.97
CA ILE A 21 -17.84 -4.44 -43.69
C ILE A 21 -17.22 -3.13 -43.18
N SER A 22 -17.56 -1.99 -43.79
CA SER A 22 -17.08 -0.67 -43.38
C SER A 22 -17.51 -0.33 -41.94
N ILE A 23 -18.78 -0.56 -41.61
CA ILE A 23 -19.30 -0.37 -40.25
C ILE A 23 -18.60 -1.32 -39.27
N MET A 24 -18.37 -2.56 -39.67
CA MET A 24 -17.69 -3.56 -38.85
C MET A 24 -16.25 -3.14 -38.54
N PHE A 25 -15.51 -2.59 -39.50
CA PHE A 25 -14.17 -2.03 -39.27
C PHE A 25 -14.18 -0.87 -38.26
N ILE A 26 -15.14 0.05 -38.38
CA ILE A 26 -15.30 1.15 -37.42
C ILE A 26 -15.59 0.60 -36.02
N LEU A 27 -16.49 -0.38 -35.91
CA LEU A 27 -16.82 -1.01 -34.64
C LEU A 27 -15.60 -1.72 -34.02
N PHE A 28 -14.83 -2.47 -34.81
CA PHE A 28 -13.59 -3.09 -34.34
C PHE A 28 -12.58 -2.05 -33.84
N MET A 29 -12.43 -0.92 -34.55
CA MET A 29 -11.54 0.16 -34.11
C MET A 29 -11.98 0.73 -32.75
N VAL A 30 -13.28 0.90 -32.52
CA VAL A 30 -13.83 1.34 -31.23
C VAL A 30 -13.55 0.31 -30.13
N ILE A 31 -13.82 -0.98 -30.40
CA ILE A 31 -13.58 -2.06 -29.43
C ILE A 31 -12.10 -2.15 -29.03
N ILE A 32 -11.18 -2.04 -29.98
CA ILE A 32 -9.73 -2.08 -29.72
C ILE A 32 -9.30 -0.91 -28.82
N ASN A 33 -9.83 0.29 -29.05
CA ASN A 33 -9.51 1.44 -28.21
C ASN A 33 -10.05 1.25 -26.78
N PHE A 34 -11.28 0.77 -26.61
CA PHE A 34 -11.80 0.44 -25.27
C PHE A 34 -10.95 -0.62 -24.58
N ALA A 35 -10.62 -1.71 -25.26
CA ALA A 35 -9.79 -2.77 -24.71
C ALA A 35 -8.45 -2.24 -24.16
N LYS A 36 -7.84 -1.27 -24.85
CA LYS A 36 -6.61 -0.62 -24.38
C LYS A 36 -6.81 0.27 -23.17
N VAL A 37 -7.88 1.07 -23.13
CA VAL A 37 -8.21 1.89 -21.95
C VAL A 37 -8.39 0.98 -20.73
N TYR A 38 -9.12 -0.13 -20.88
CA TYR A 38 -9.27 -1.12 -19.81
C TYR A 38 -7.93 -1.75 -19.41
N ALA A 39 -7.07 -2.10 -20.38
CA ALA A 39 -5.74 -2.64 -20.07
C ALA A 39 -4.86 -1.65 -19.30
N VAL A 40 -4.91 -0.35 -19.65
CA VAL A 40 -4.19 0.69 -18.90
C VAL A 40 -4.78 0.88 -17.51
N LYS A 41 -6.11 0.87 -17.38
CA LYS A 41 -6.80 0.94 -16.08
C LYS A 41 -6.39 -0.21 -15.16
N GLU A 42 -6.37 -1.43 -15.67
CA GLU A 42 -5.95 -2.62 -14.93
C GLU A 42 -4.48 -2.52 -14.48
N LYS A 43 -3.63 -2.00 -15.37
CA LYS A 43 -2.22 -1.75 -15.06
C LYS A 43 -2.06 -0.70 -13.95
N SER A 44 -2.84 0.38 -13.99
CA SER A 44 -2.82 1.42 -12.95
C SER A 44 -3.35 0.92 -11.62
N PHE A 45 -4.38 0.07 -11.64
CA PHE A 45 -4.88 -0.59 -10.45
C PHE A 45 -3.80 -1.50 -9.84
N THR A 46 -3.20 -2.38 -10.65
CA THR A 46 -2.11 -3.27 -10.23
C THR A 46 -0.92 -2.48 -9.67
N THR A 47 -0.53 -1.39 -10.33
CA THR A 47 0.58 -0.52 -9.90
C THR A 47 0.31 0.07 -8.52
N SER A 48 -0.88 0.64 -8.32
CA SER A 48 -1.27 1.28 -7.07
C SER A 48 -1.41 0.25 -5.95
N GLN A 49 -1.98 -0.92 -6.24
CA GLN A 49 -2.11 -2.01 -5.28
C GLN A 49 -0.75 -2.54 -4.83
N GLN A 50 0.14 -2.88 -5.77
CA GLN A 50 1.48 -3.37 -5.42
C GLN A 50 2.28 -2.32 -4.64
N ALA A 51 2.17 -1.05 -5.00
CA ALA A 51 2.81 0.03 -4.26
C ALA A 51 2.28 0.08 -2.82
N SER A 52 0.96 0.03 -2.61
CA SER A 52 0.36 0.12 -1.27
C SER A 52 0.73 -1.06 -0.37
N LEU A 53 0.75 -2.28 -0.93
CA LEU A 53 1.22 -3.48 -0.25
C LEU A 53 2.69 -3.38 0.13
N SER A 54 3.53 -2.91 -0.80
CA SER A 54 4.98 -2.79 -0.57
C SER A 54 5.32 -1.68 0.43
N ALA A 55 4.58 -0.57 0.40
CA ALA A 55 4.73 0.53 1.35
C ALA A 55 4.34 0.09 2.77
N THR A 56 3.26 -0.69 2.88
CA THR A 56 2.84 -1.25 4.17
C THR A 56 3.84 -2.29 4.68
N ALA A 57 4.34 -3.17 3.82
CA ALA A 57 5.38 -4.12 4.20
C ALA A 57 6.66 -3.43 4.69
N GLU A 58 7.11 -2.38 3.98
CA GLU A 58 8.25 -1.56 4.41
C GLU A 58 7.97 -0.86 5.75
N PHE A 59 6.74 -0.39 5.98
CA PHE A 59 6.37 0.18 7.28
C PHE A 59 6.56 -0.83 8.41
N TYR A 60 6.04 -2.05 8.27
CA TYR A 60 6.22 -3.12 9.26
C TYR A 60 7.71 -3.49 9.46
N GLU A 61 8.47 -3.62 8.38
CA GLU A 61 9.91 -3.94 8.44
C GLU A 61 10.67 -2.88 9.25
N ARG A 62 10.41 -1.59 8.99
CA ARG A 62 11.07 -0.50 9.72
C ARG A 62 10.60 -0.36 11.16
N ILE A 63 9.33 -0.60 11.45
CA ILE A 63 8.84 -0.66 12.84
C ILE A 63 9.55 -1.79 13.58
N TRP A 64 9.67 -2.95 12.95
CA TRP A 64 10.34 -4.10 13.55
C TRP A 64 11.81 -3.85 13.82
N ASP A 65 12.52 -3.19 12.90
CA ASP A 65 13.91 -2.73 13.11
C ASP A 65 14.02 -1.81 14.34
N VAL A 66 13.10 -0.85 14.50
CA VAL A 66 13.11 0.08 15.63
C VAL A 66 12.79 -0.63 16.94
N VAL A 67 11.82 -1.55 16.94
CA VAL A 67 11.49 -2.39 18.11
C VAL A 67 12.67 -3.28 18.49
N ALA A 68 13.39 -3.81 17.50
CA ALA A 68 14.61 -4.58 17.69
C ALA A 68 15.71 -3.76 18.38
N GLU A 69 15.97 -2.55 17.89
CA GLU A 69 16.92 -1.61 18.49
C GLU A 69 16.50 -1.24 19.92
N PHE A 70 15.20 -1.00 20.14
CA PHE A 70 14.65 -0.71 21.46
C PHE A 70 14.89 -1.84 22.48
N ASP A 71 14.60 -3.10 22.09
CA ASP A 71 14.83 -4.29 22.91
C ASP A 71 16.32 -4.57 23.20
N GLU A 72 17.25 -4.00 22.44
CA GLU A 72 18.70 -4.15 22.60
C GLU A 72 19.32 -3.05 23.47
N ILE A 73 18.82 -1.81 23.38
CA ILE A 73 19.37 -0.66 24.09
C ILE A 73 18.85 -0.56 25.53
N ASP A 74 17.68 -1.12 25.81
CA ASP A 74 16.98 -0.96 27.09
C ASP A 74 17.44 -1.97 28.18
N GLU A 75 18.76 -2.05 28.43
CA GLU A 75 19.32 -2.71 29.62
C GLU A 75 18.94 -1.99 30.93
N GLU A 76 18.56 -0.71 30.85
CA GLU A 76 18.19 0.16 31.99
C GLU A 76 16.79 -0.14 32.57
N ASN A 77 16.13 -1.19 32.06
CA ASN A 77 14.83 -1.67 32.51
C ASN A 77 14.91 -2.96 33.35
N LEU A 78 16.12 -3.37 33.75
CA LEU A 78 16.33 -4.28 34.87
C LEU A 78 15.85 -3.60 36.17
N PRO A 79 15.20 -4.33 37.10
CA PRO A 79 15.03 -3.80 38.45
C PRO A 79 16.41 -3.36 38.98
N PRO A 80 16.49 -2.29 39.79
CA PRO A 80 17.76 -1.88 40.38
C PRO A 80 18.43 -3.10 41.01
N GLU A 81 19.74 -3.28 40.78
CA GLU A 81 20.49 -4.32 41.48
C GLU A 81 20.25 -4.15 42.99
N PRO A 82 19.87 -5.21 43.73
CA PRO A 82 19.62 -5.09 45.15
C PRO A 82 20.90 -4.57 45.83
N ASP A 83 20.76 -3.51 46.62
CA ASP A 83 21.87 -2.96 47.39
C ASP A 83 22.42 -4.08 48.29
N PRO A 84 23.71 -4.45 48.18
CA PRO A 84 24.29 -5.54 48.96
C PRO A 84 24.23 -5.30 50.48
N ASP A 85 23.96 -4.06 50.92
CA ASP A 85 23.89 -3.67 52.33
C ASP A 85 22.45 -3.55 52.87
N GLU A 86 21.41 -3.84 52.08
CA GLU A 86 20.00 -3.76 52.51
C GLU A 86 19.55 -5.01 53.27
N GLU A 87 19.34 -4.90 54.58
CA GLU A 87 19.04 -6.01 55.52
C GLU A 87 17.71 -6.75 55.24
N ASN A 88 16.83 -6.15 54.44
CA ASN A 88 15.60 -6.75 53.92
C ASN A 88 15.35 -6.14 52.54
N PRO A 89 15.90 -6.72 51.45
CA PRO A 89 15.53 -6.28 50.13
C PRO A 89 14.01 -6.43 50.00
N PRO A 90 13.27 -5.43 49.47
CA PRO A 90 11.87 -5.63 49.14
C PRO A 90 11.75 -6.90 48.28
N ASP A 91 10.66 -7.64 48.41
CA ASP A 91 10.35 -8.77 47.53
C ASP A 91 10.12 -8.18 46.13
N VAL A 92 11.22 -7.88 45.44
CA VAL A 92 11.22 -7.41 44.07
C VAL A 92 10.79 -8.63 43.29
N ASN A 93 9.47 -8.76 43.10
CA ASN A 93 8.93 -9.63 42.08
C ASN A 93 9.72 -9.26 40.82
N PRO A 94 10.60 -10.13 40.31
CA PRO A 94 11.43 -9.76 39.19
C PRO A 94 10.43 -9.61 38.05
N ILE A 95 10.03 -8.38 37.76
CA ILE A 95 9.36 -8.06 36.52
C ILE A 95 10.42 -8.35 35.47
N THR A 96 10.48 -9.62 35.07
CA THR A 96 11.27 -10.08 33.95
C THR A 96 10.55 -9.41 32.78
N LYS A 97 11.00 -8.21 32.41
CA LYS A 97 10.50 -7.52 31.23
C LYS A 97 10.85 -8.40 30.05
N VAL A 98 9.91 -9.27 29.67
CA VAL A 98 10.03 -10.08 28.47
C VAL A 98 10.12 -9.10 27.30
N LYS A 99 11.23 -9.18 26.55
CA LYS A 99 11.49 -8.37 25.35
C LYS A 99 10.30 -8.44 24.40
N ILE A 100 10.00 -7.34 23.70
CA ILE A 100 8.88 -7.27 22.77
C ILE A 100 9.01 -8.36 21.69
N LYS A 101 10.23 -8.59 21.20
CA LYS A 101 10.55 -9.70 20.28
C LYS A 101 10.10 -11.06 20.79
N VAL A 102 10.31 -11.34 22.08
CA VAL A 102 9.92 -12.61 22.68
C VAL A 102 8.39 -12.68 22.81
N LYS A 103 7.72 -11.58 23.16
CA LYS A 103 6.26 -11.51 23.18
C LYS A 103 5.65 -11.77 21.80
N VAL A 104 6.22 -11.17 20.74
CA VAL A 104 5.80 -11.43 19.35
C VAL A 104 6.01 -12.89 18.98
N SER A 105 7.18 -13.48 19.25
CA SER A 105 7.41 -14.90 18.96
C SER A 105 6.44 -15.83 19.70
N LEU A 106 6.12 -15.56 20.97
CA LEU A 106 5.12 -16.33 21.71
C LEU A 106 3.71 -16.15 21.12
N LYS A 107 3.38 -14.94 20.68
CA LYS A 107 2.12 -14.62 20.03
C LYS A 107 2.01 -15.29 18.66
N GLU A 108 3.07 -15.34 17.88
CA GLU A 108 3.13 -16.10 16.62
C GLU A 108 2.85 -17.58 16.86
N ASP A 109 3.46 -18.19 17.87
CA ASP A 109 3.20 -19.60 18.21
C ASP A 109 1.74 -19.83 18.60
N GLU A 110 1.15 -18.90 19.36
CA GLU A 110 -0.28 -18.92 19.71
C GLU A 110 -1.17 -18.83 18.46
N LEU A 111 -0.92 -17.85 17.60
CA LEU A 111 -1.69 -17.59 16.38
C LEU A 111 -1.50 -18.70 15.36
N ARG A 112 -0.30 -19.26 15.22
CA ARG A 112 -0.01 -20.41 14.36
C ARG A 112 -0.74 -21.67 14.84
N ALA A 113 -0.79 -21.90 16.15
CA ALA A 113 -1.57 -23.01 16.71
C ALA A 113 -3.08 -22.85 16.47
N ARG A 114 -3.57 -21.60 16.41
CA ARG A 114 -5.00 -21.29 16.23
C ARG A 114 -5.44 -21.22 14.75
N TYR A 115 -4.62 -20.63 13.89
CA TYR A 115 -4.97 -20.23 12.52
C TYR A 115 -3.98 -20.72 11.45
N GLY A 116 -3.00 -21.56 11.79
CA GLY A 116 -1.92 -21.96 10.86
C GLY A 116 -2.37 -22.68 9.58
N SER A 117 -3.61 -23.18 9.52
CA SER A 117 -4.19 -23.74 8.29
C SER A 117 -4.87 -22.70 7.40
N GLU A 118 -5.19 -21.52 7.94
CA GLU A 118 -5.99 -20.48 7.30
C GLU A 118 -5.15 -19.27 6.89
N LYS A 119 -4.11 -18.96 7.66
CA LYS A 119 -3.24 -17.81 7.46
C LYS A 119 -1.85 -18.23 7.03
N SER A 120 -1.22 -17.40 6.21
CA SER A 120 0.20 -17.54 5.89
C SER A 120 1.07 -17.17 7.10
N GLU A 121 2.31 -17.66 7.12
CA GLU A 121 3.29 -17.28 8.15
C GLU A 121 3.51 -15.76 8.23
N ASN A 122 3.44 -15.07 7.10
CA ASN A 122 3.60 -13.62 7.07
C ASN A 122 2.40 -12.88 7.67
N GLU A 123 1.18 -13.36 7.44
CA GLU A 123 -0.02 -12.80 8.08
C GLU A 123 0.01 -13.05 9.59
N ILE A 124 0.41 -14.25 10.01
CA ILE A 124 0.59 -14.57 11.44
C ILE A 124 1.62 -13.64 12.09
N HIS A 125 2.75 -13.39 11.41
CA HIS A 125 3.78 -12.48 11.90
C HIS A 125 3.27 -11.04 12.04
N ILE A 126 2.56 -10.53 11.02
CA ILE A 126 1.97 -9.18 11.04
C ILE A 126 0.94 -9.07 12.17
N ASP A 127 0.02 -10.02 12.28
CA ASP A 127 -1.00 -10.03 13.34
C ASP A 127 -0.37 -10.09 14.74
N ALA A 128 0.72 -10.86 14.89
CA ALA A 128 1.44 -10.95 16.15
C ALA A 128 2.11 -9.63 16.53
N ILE A 129 2.69 -8.92 15.56
CA ILE A 129 3.23 -7.57 15.75
C ILE A 129 2.09 -6.62 16.16
N ASP A 130 0.96 -6.66 15.46
CA ASP A 130 -0.17 -5.79 15.73
C ASP A 130 -0.71 -5.95 17.15
N GLU A 131 -1.01 -7.18 17.55
CA GLU A 131 -1.54 -7.46 18.90
C GLU A 131 -0.53 -7.04 19.99
N VAL A 132 0.75 -7.40 19.83
CA VAL A 132 1.75 -7.13 20.85
C VAL A 132 2.08 -5.64 20.93
N LEU A 133 2.23 -4.94 19.80
CA LEU A 133 2.52 -3.51 19.82
C LEU A 133 1.33 -2.70 20.32
N ALA A 134 0.09 -3.06 19.97
CA ALA A 134 -1.09 -2.42 20.53
C ALA A 134 -1.11 -2.54 22.07
N ASP A 135 -0.83 -3.74 22.61
CA ASP A 135 -0.75 -3.97 24.06
C ASP A 135 0.40 -3.19 24.71
N GLU A 136 1.60 -3.19 24.12
CA GLU A 136 2.76 -2.49 24.68
C GLU A 136 2.61 -0.96 24.64
N LEU A 137 1.98 -0.42 23.60
CA LEU A 137 1.67 1.00 23.49
C LEU A 137 0.54 1.42 24.43
N ASN A 138 -0.37 0.51 24.81
CA ASN A 138 -1.48 0.82 25.70
C ASN A 138 -1.19 0.62 27.19
N ALA A 139 -0.60 -0.51 27.54
CA ALA A 139 -0.44 -0.96 28.92
C ALA A 139 0.98 -1.43 29.23
N GLY A 140 1.87 -1.48 28.24
CA GLY A 140 3.26 -1.89 28.40
C GLY A 140 4.03 -0.97 29.34
N LEU A 141 4.96 -1.56 30.09
CA LEU A 141 5.89 -0.85 30.96
C LEU A 141 6.86 0.05 30.17
N GLY A 142 6.92 -0.11 28.85
CA GLY A 142 7.63 0.74 27.90
C GLY A 142 6.76 1.80 27.23
N LYS A 143 5.43 1.85 27.47
CA LYS A 143 4.45 2.68 26.76
C LYS A 143 4.94 4.06 26.34
N ARG A 144 5.45 4.85 27.29
CA ARG A 144 5.93 6.21 27.02
C ARG A 144 7.21 6.23 26.18
N ARG A 145 8.19 5.40 26.53
CA ARG A 145 9.51 5.37 25.88
C ARG A 145 9.42 4.74 24.50
N LEU A 146 8.73 3.61 24.37
CA LEU A 146 8.45 2.93 23.11
C LEU A 146 7.69 3.84 22.15
N ARG A 147 6.58 4.46 22.60
CA ARG A 147 5.85 5.42 21.78
C ARG A 147 6.74 6.57 21.32
N GLN A 148 7.50 7.17 22.25
CA GLN A 148 8.42 8.26 21.92
C GLN A 148 9.44 7.84 20.85
N VAL A 149 10.12 6.71 21.05
CA VAL A 149 11.11 6.20 20.09
C VAL A 149 10.47 5.94 18.74
N LEU A 150 9.33 5.26 18.70
CA LEU A 150 8.62 4.98 17.46
C LEU A 150 8.17 6.26 16.74
N THR A 151 7.65 7.26 17.45
CA THR A 151 7.27 8.56 16.86
C THR A 151 8.50 9.34 16.34
N GLU A 152 9.61 9.33 17.07
CA GLU A 152 10.86 10.00 16.64
C GLU A 152 11.47 9.32 15.41
N GLN A 153 11.51 7.99 15.40
CA GLN A 153 12.01 7.21 14.26
C GLN A 153 11.02 7.24 13.09
N TYR A 154 9.72 7.47 13.35
CA TYR A 154 8.71 7.56 12.30
C TYR A 154 9.02 8.69 11.33
N GLU A 155 9.19 9.91 11.84
CA GLU A 155 9.46 11.09 11.02
C GLU A 155 10.82 11.02 10.32
N SER A 156 11.83 10.44 10.98
CA SER A 156 13.22 10.49 10.52
C SER A 156 13.65 9.33 9.62
N ARG A 157 13.10 8.12 9.81
CA ARG A 157 13.53 6.90 9.11
C ARG A 157 12.38 6.15 8.45
N ILE A 158 11.28 5.91 9.17
CA ILE A 158 10.20 5.04 8.69
C ILE A 158 9.44 5.73 7.55
N LYS A 159 8.91 6.94 7.77
CA LYS A 159 8.11 7.67 6.78
C LYS A 159 8.87 7.91 5.47
N PRO A 160 10.13 8.40 5.47
CA PRO A 160 10.90 8.54 4.24
C PRO A 160 11.09 7.20 3.50
N ALA A 161 11.41 6.12 4.21
CA ALA A 161 11.61 4.81 3.60
C ALA A 161 10.32 4.27 2.96
N VAL A 162 9.17 4.43 3.61
CA VAL A 162 7.85 4.04 3.09
C VAL A 162 7.51 4.84 1.83
N ILE A 163 7.72 6.15 1.84
CA ILE A 163 7.50 7.03 0.67
C ILE A 163 8.42 6.61 -0.49
N ASP A 164 9.70 6.39 -0.22
CA ASP A 164 10.65 5.98 -1.26
C ASP A 164 10.31 4.59 -1.82
N LYS A 165 9.89 3.65 -0.97
CA LYS A 165 9.43 2.33 -1.41
C LYS A 165 8.22 2.44 -2.33
N ALA A 166 7.22 3.23 -1.94
CA ALA A 166 6.03 3.52 -2.75
C ALA A 166 6.42 4.06 -4.15
N ARG A 167 7.26 5.10 -4.19
CA ARG A 167 7.73 5.72 -5.45
C ARG A 167 8.44 4.72 -6.34
N ASN A 168 9.35 3.94 -5.77
CA ASN A 168 10.11 2.94 -6.50
C ASN A 168 9.22 1.87 -7.13
N VAL A 169 8.20 1.40 -6.40
CA VAL A 169 7.26 0.37 -6.91
C VAL A 169 6.34 0.93 -7.99
N ILE A 170 5.88 2.18 -7.85
CA ILE A 170 5.10 2.87 -8.90
C ILE A 170 5.92 2.94 -10.20
N LEU A 171 7.17 3.42 -10.11
CA LEU A 171 8.06 3.56 -11.26
C LEU A 171 8.43 2.20 -11.88
N ALA A 172 8.71 1.18 -11.06
CA ALA A 172 9.04 -0.16 -11.51
C ALA A 172 7.90 -0.81 -12.31
N ASN A 173 6.64 -0.48 -11.97
CA ASN A 173 5.46 -0.94 -12.70
C ASN A 173 5.11 -0.06 -13.92
N GLY A 174 5.95 0.94 -14.24
CA GLY A 174 5.73 1.88 -15.34
C GLY A 174 4.60 2.87 -15.07
N GLY A 175 4.26 3.10 -13.81
CA GLY A 175 3.41 4.19 -13.36
C GLY A 175 4.12 5.55 -13.45
N LYS A 176 3.38 6.61 -13.16
CA LYS A 176 3.83 8.00 -13.16
C LYS A 176 3.64 8.59 -11.79
N LEU A 177 4.64 9.37 -11.35
CA LEU A 177 4.62 10.04 -10.04
C LEU A 177 3.91 11.39 -10.09
N GLU A 178 3.74 11.99 -11.26
CA GLU A 178 3.06 13.28 -11.35
C GLU A 178 1.58 13.10 -10.95
N GLN A 179 1.13 13.84 -9.93
CA GLN A 179 -0.19 13.68 -9.28
C GLN A 179 -0.41 12.31 -8.61
N ALA A 180 0.68 11.57 -8.36
CA ALA A 180 0.61 10.41 -7.48
C ALA A 180 0.65 10.88 -6.03
N GLU A 181 -0.13 10.22 -5.19
CA GLU A 181 -0.35 10.61 -3.79
C GLU A 181 -0.24 9.36 -2.91
N ILE A 182 0.26 9.54 -1.70
CA ILE A 182 0.17 8.55 -0.62
C ILE A 182 -0.68 9.15 0.50
N ALA A 183 -1.69 8.42 0.95
CA ALA A 183 -2.39 8.73 2.19
C ALA A 183 -1.92 7.73 3.24
N LEU A 184 -1.17 8.22 4.21
CA LEU A 184 -0.67 7.46 5.34
C LEU A 184 -1.75 7.39 6.42
N PHE A 185 -2.07 6.17 6.84
CA PHE A 185 -2.92 5.83 7.98
C PHE A 185 -4.38 6.27 7.90
N HIS A 186 -4.85 6.68 6.73
CA HIS A 186 -6.28 6.85 6.50
C HIS A 186 -6.98 5.51 6.74
N ASP A 187 -8.01 5.47 7.59
CA ASP A 187 -8.67 4.23 8.03
C ASP A 187 -7.67 3.12 8.46
N ASP A 188 -6.63 3.51 9.20
CA ASP A 188 -5.55 2.63 9.67
C ASP A 188 -4.78 1.90 8.54
N ARG A 189 -4.81 2.46 7.33
CA ARG A 189 -4.24 1.86 6.11
C ARG A 189 -3.37 2.85 5.34
N ILE A 190 -2.46 2.31 4.53
CA ILE A 190 -1.70 3.11 3.57
C ILE A 190 -2.38 3.00 2.20
N TYR A 191 -2.85 4.13 1.68
CA TYR A 191 -3.39 4.22 0.33
C TYR A 191 -2.40 4.87 -0.61
N ILE A 192 -2.34 4.36 -1.84
CA ILE A 192 -1.51 4.95 -2.89
C ILE A 192 -2.36 5.17 -4.11
N LYS A 193 -2.32 6.38 -4.64
CA LYS A 193 -2.93 6.76 -5.91
C LYS A 193 -1.83 6.95 -6.93
N ALA A 194 -1.88 6.23 -8.03
CA ALA A 194 -0.93 6.35 -9.12
C ALA A 194 -1.63 6.22 -10.48
N ALA A 195 -0.96 6.67 -11.54
CA ALA A 195 -1.47 6.58 -12.90
C ALA A 195 -0.50 5.92 -13.86
N ASN A 196 -1.06 5.34 -14.92
CA ASN A 196 -0.31 5.03 -16.14
C ASN A 196 -0.86 5.85 -17.30
N GLU A 197 0.01 6.10 -18.29
CA GLU A 197 -0.34 6.88 -19.48
C GLU A 197 -1.00 5.98 -20.53
N PHE A 198 -2.24 6.31 -20.89
CA PHE A 198 -2.93 5.80 -22.05
C PHE A 198 -2.51 6.57 -23.30
N LYS A 199 -2.28 5.84 -24.40
CA LYS A 199 -2.06 6.40 -25.73
C LYS A 199 -3.06 5.79 -26.71
N GLY A 200 -3.93 6.62 -27.28
CA GLY A 200 -4.85 6.21 -28.35
C GLY A 200 -4.07 5.72 -29.58
N GLN A 201 -4.67 4.82 -30.36
CA GLN A 201 -4.07 4.36 -31.63
C GLN A 201 -5.03 4.56 -32.80
N GLY A 202 -4.49 5.08 -33.90
CA GLY A 202 -5.15 5.29 -35.18
C GLY A 202 -5.09 6.75 -35.62
N LYS A 203 -5.26 7.00 -36.93
CA LYS A 203 -5.12 8.33 -37.56
C LYS A 203 -5.93 9.45 -36.87
N TYR A 204 -7.01 9.11 -36.19
CA TYR A 204 -7.89 10.06 -35.48
C TYR A 204 -7.64 10.13 -33.96
N LEU A 205 -6.80 9.27 -33.40
CA LEU A 205 -6.57 9.10 -31.95
C LEU A 205 -5.08 9.09 -31.53
N ASP A 206 -4.13 9.10 -32.47
CA ASP A 206 -2.68 9.06 -32.21
C ASP A 206 -2.14 10.24 -31.38
N GLY A 207 -2.94 11.30 -31.20
CA GLY A 207 -2.63 12.44 -30.33
C GLY A 207 -3.23 12.36 -28.93
N PHE A 208 -4.12 11.39 -28.66
CA PHE A 208 -4.81 11.30 -27.38
C PHE A 208 -3.92 10.61 -26.35
N LYS A 209 -3.43 11.40 -25.39
CA LYS A 209 -2.68 10.93 -24.23
C LYS A 209 -3.42 11.33 -22.97
N GLU A 210 -3.73 10.37 -22.12
CA GLU A 210 -4.45 10.62 -20.88
C GLU A 210 -3.86 9.78 -19.76
N LYS A 211 -3.85 10.32 -18.54
CA LYS A 211 -3.45 9.57 -17.35
C LYS A 211 -4.67 8.88 -16.76
N VAL A 212 -4.57 7.57 -16.59
CA VAL A 212 -5.62 6.78 -15.93
C VAL A 212 -5.19 6.54 -14.50
N PHE A 213 -5.82 7.22 -13.55
CA PHE A 213 -5.54 7.08 -12.13
C PHE A 213 -6.31 5.91 -11.53
N GLN A 214 -5.68 5.22 -10.59
CA GLN A 214 -6.31 4.25 -9.70
C GLN A 214 -5.73 4.41 -8.29
N THR A 215 -6.44 3.90 -7.30
CA THR A 215 -6.00 3.90 -5.90
C THR A 215 -5.93 2.45 -5.42
N GLY A 216 -4.83 2.09 -4.77
CA GLY A 216 -4.63 0.82 -4.08
C GLY A 216 -4.58 1.02 -2.58
N ALA A 217 -5.00 0.00 -1.83
CA ALA A 217 -5.04 0.02 -0.37
C ALA A 217 -4.19 -1.12 0.18
N GLY A 218 -3.34 -0.79 1.16
CA GLY A 218 -2.61 -1.77 1.96
C GLY A 218 -3.53 -2.52 2.93
N PRO A 219 -2.99 -3.56 3.60
CA PRO A 219 -3.65 -4.15 4.76
C PRO A 219 -3.75 -3.11 5.88
N GLU A 220 -4.66 -3.39 6.81
CA GLU A 220 -4.84 -2.60 8.02
C GLU A 220 -3.63 -2.73 8.94
N ILE A 221 -3.38 -1.69 9.74
CA ILE A 221 -2.28 -1.63 10.71
C ILE A 221 -2.88 -1.52 12.09
N GLY A 222 -2.93 -2.63 12.83
CA GLY A 222 -3.73 -2.74 14.06
C GLY A 222 -3.25 -1.87 15.23
N PHE A 223 -1.99 -1.45 15.26
CA PHE A 223 -1.42 -0.66 16.37
C PHE A 223 -1.29 0.84 16.08
N ILE A 224 -1.64 1.31 14.88
CA ILE A 224 -1.35 2.70 14.47
C ILE A 224 -2.14 3.73 15.30
N SER A 225 -3.39 3.41 15.62
CA SER A 225 -4.26 4.20 16.50
C SER A 225 -3.62 4.45 17.88
N GLU A 226 -2.78 3.52 18.35
CA GLU A 226 -2.09 3.59 19.64
C GLU A 226 -0.77 4.37 19.62
N MET A 227 -0.22 4.60 18.43
CA MET A 227 0.94 5.48 18.26
C MET A 227 0.55 6.95 18.36
N GLY A 228 -0.71 7.30 18.09
CA GLY A 228 -1.18 8.68 18.08
C GLY A 228 -0.61 9.50 16.91
N ILE A 229 -0.28 8.84 15.80
CA ILE A 229 0.14 9.49 14.56
C ILE A 229 -1.12 9.86 13.78
N SER A 230 -1.14 11.07 13.22
CA SER A 230 -2.26 11.56 12.41
C SER A 230 -2.16 11.08 10.97
N ASP A 231 -3.32 10.93 10.33
CA ASP A 231 -3.45 10.78 8.89
C ASP A 231 -2.68 11.91 8.16
N GLU A 232 -1.94 11.53 7.12
CA GLU A 232 -1.19 12.49 6.31
C GLU A 232 -1.34 12.15 4.82
N MET A 233 -1.66 13.15 4.00
CA MET A 233 -1.65 13.02 2.55
C MET A 233 -0.41 13.71 1.99
N ILE A 234 0.39 12.97 1.22
CA ILE A 234 1.68 13.42 0.71
C ILE A 234 1.73 13.23 -0.81
N SER A 235 2.16 14.26 -1.52
CA SER A 235 2.44 14.18 -2.95
C SER A 235 3.72 13.37 -3.18
N LEU A 236 3.66 12.40 -4.10
CA LEU A 236 4.79 11.56 -4.49
C LEU A 236 5.56 12.11 -5.71
N SER A 237 5.13 13.25 -6.26
CA SER A 237 5.83 13.90 -7.37
C SER A 237 7.11 14.59 -6.91
N ASP A 238 8.14 14.58 -7.76
CA ASP A 238 9.38 15.34 -7.55
C ASP A 238 9.18 16.87 -7.65
N GLU A 239 8.03 17.32 -8.13
CA GLU A 239 7.63 18.71 -8.00
C GLU A 239 7.39 18.99 -6.51
N ARG A 240 8.26 19.80 -5.91
CA ARG A 240 8.02 20.39 -4.59
C ARG A 240 6.74 21.21 -4.69
N ASP A 241 5.60 20.57 -4.43
CA ASP A 241 4.33 21.28 -4.28
C ASP A 241 4.44 22.11 -3.02
N ALA A 242 4.73 23.39 -3.23
CA ALA A 242 4.56 24.42 -2.24
C ALA A 242 3.09 24.44 -1.82
N GLY A 243 2.79 23.77 -0.72
CA GLY A 243 1.61 23.94 0.11
C GLY A 243 0.32 24.16 -0.66
N VAL A 244 -0.34 23.06 -1.04
CA VAL A 244 -1.79 23.11 -1.32
C VAL A 244 -2.51 22.36 -0.22
N ILE A 245 -2.97 23.14 0.77
CA ILE A 245 -3.97 22.74 1.74
C ILE A 245 -5.29 22.65 0.98
N TRP A 246 -5.88 21.47 0.88
CA TRP A 246 -7.28 21.33 0.53
C TRP A 246 -8.08 21.14 1.82
N ILE A 247 -8.94 22.13 2.09
CA ILE A 247 -10.02 22.06 3.06
C ILE A 247 -11.14 21.26 2.41
N ASP A 248 -11.67 20.28 3.13
CA ASP A 248 -13.12 20.07 3.24
C ASP A 248 -13.46 19.77 4.71
#